data_AF-A0A2G6FYD6-F1
#
_entry.id   AF-A0A2G6FYD6-F1
#
_cell.length_a   1.000
_cell.length_b   1.000
_cell.length_c   1.000
_cell.angle_alpha   90.00
_cell.angle_beta   90.00
_cell.angle_gamma   90.00
#
_symmetry.space_group_name_H-M   'P 1'
#
loop_
_entity.id
_entity.type
_entity.pdbx_description
1 polymer ?
#
loop_
_entity_poly.entity_id
_entity_poly.type
_entity_poly.pdbx_seq_one_letter_code
_entity_poly.pdbx_strand_id
1 'polypeptide(L)'
;MFARAVNNDPILKDVLRDVILFQNNCEKGEGVQLARKYGVSGYPTFIMVDPAGEVSSAWIGYPGPEKWAELVRAGDRDRRTIDQKKKAYDKQPTKDLACCLANHASSTYAFADAVKYFRDARKMDPAGAPEYTEDILANMYYGGDESGFTLDQFMAEADHIMADAHSTPKDKISVATLVRGMAADKGQAALAAPYIAQAMTASEGMPELAEARAELAVDHALLVLKDKDKALALKRKALPAGWEEDAGELNNFAWWCYENRVNMKEAKGLALKGADLATIDAEKANILDTAAELTAALGDPAGAVDLMRRCIELNPENDYFNQQLTRFQQEARN
;
A
#
# COMPACT_ATOMS: atom_id res chain seq x y z
N MET A 1 -15.63 -8.69 -7.45
CA MET A 1 -16.56 -9.26 -6.45
C MET A 1 -18.01 -8.81 -6.65
N PHE A 2 -18.30 -7.51 -6.64
CA PHE A 2 -19.68 -6.98 -6.85
C PHE A 2 -20.40 -7.54 -8.09
N ALA A 3 -19.74 -7.56 -9.26
CA ALA A 3 -20.35 -8.04 -10.51
C ALA A 3 -20.88 -9.49 -10.43
N ARG A 4 -20.33 -10.33 -9.54
CA ARG A 4 -20.84 -11.68 -9.27
C ARG A 4 -21.97 -11.66 -8.23
N ALA A 5 -21.83 -10.84 -7.20
CA ALA A 5 -22.78 -10.74 -6.09
C ALA A 5 -24.13 -10.14 -6.53
N VAL A 6 -24.11 -9.10 -7.37
CA VAL A 6 -25.30 -8.32 -7.75
C VAL A 6 -26.45 -9.16 -8.33
N ASN A 7 -26.13 -10.27 -8.99
CA ASN A 7 -27.11 -11.14 -9.62
C ASN A 7 -27.71 -12.19 -8.67
N ASN A 8 -27.10 -12.42 -7.50
CA ASN A 8 -27.43 -13.54 -6.63
C ASN A 8 -27.73 -13.13 -5.20
N ASP A 9 -27.16 -12.03 -4.73
CA ASP A 9 -27.29 -11.58 -3.36
C ASP A 9 -28.67 -10.95 -3.10
N PRO A 10 -29.44 -11.45 -2.12
CA PRO A 10 -30.78 -10.97 -1.85
C PRO A 10 -30.81 -9.53 -1.32
N ILE A 11 -29.78 -9.09 -0.59
CA ILE A 11 -29.69 -7.71 -0.06
C ILE A 11 -29.48 -6.74 -1.20
N LEU A 12 -28.58 -7.07 -2.14
CA LEU A 12 -28.36 -6.24 -3.32
C LEU A 12 -29.63 -6.16 -4.19
N LYS A 13 -30.30 -7.29 -4.41
CA LYS A 13 -31.55 -7.33 -5.18
C LYS A 13 -32.69 -6.51 -4.56
N ASP A 14 -32.75 -6.44 -3.24
CA ASP A 14 -33.73 -5.62 -2.53
C ASP A 14 -33.50 -4.13 -2.82
N VAL A 15 -32.28 -3.64 -2.61
CA VAL A 15 -31.90 -2.24 -2.86
C VAL A 15 -32.11 -1.85 -4.33
N LEU A 16 -31.81 -2.75 -5.26
CA LEU A 16 -31.96 -2.50 -6.71
C LEU A 16 -33.42 -2.41 -7.19
N ARG A 17 -34.41 -2.59 -6.32
CA ARG A 17 -35.82 -2.27 -6.63
C ARG A 17 -36.09 -0.77 -6.60
N ASP A 18 -35.31 -0.04 -5.80
CA ASP A 18 -35.52 1.38 -5.54
C ASP A 18 -34.54 2.29 -6.31
N VAL A 19 -33.46 1.72 -6.84
CA VAL A 19 -32.43 2.45 -7.61
C VAL A 19 -32.13 1.77 -8.94
N ILE A 20 -31.79 2.57 -9.94
CA ILE A 20 -31.33 2.06 -11.25
C ILE A 20 -29.82 1.88 -11.20
N LEU A 21 -29.36 0.63 -11.38
CA LEU A 21 -27.94 0.35 -11.53
C LEU A 21 -27.52 0.44 -13.01
N PHE A 22 -26.72 1.44 -13.32
CA PHE A 22 -26.03 1.55 -14.60
C PHE A 22 -24.60 1.02 -14.48
N GLN A 23 -24.34 -0.17 -15.03
CA GLN A 23 -23.01 -0.76 -15.05
C GLN A 23 -22.25 -0.32 -16.30
N ASN A 24 -21.02 0.15 -16.11
CA ASN A 24 -20.18 0.62 -17.20
C ASN A 24 -18.72 0.18 -17.02
N ASN A 25 -18.04 -0.13 -18.13
CA ASN A 25 -16.60 -0.37 -18.14
C ASN A 25 -15.87 0.94 -18.41
N CYS A 26 -15.37 1.56 -17.34
CA CYS A 26 -14.67 2.84 -17.37
C CYS A 26 -13.31 2.81 -18.11
N GLU A 27 -12.82 1.64 -18.50
CA GLU A 27 -11.59 1.48 -19.28
C GLU A 27 -11.84 1.41 -20.78
N LYS A 28 -13.11 1.37 -21.23
CA LYS A 28 -13.47 1.15 -22.64
C LYS A 28 -14.61 2.05 -23.11
N GLY A 29 -14.56 2.44 -24.38
CA GLY A 29 -15.64 3.16 -25.05
C GLY A 29 -16.06 4.45 -24.33
N GLU A 30 -17.37 4.67 -24.20
CA GLU A 30 -17.96 5.83 -23.49
C GLU A 30 -17.58 5.88 -22.00
N GLY A 31 -17.20 4.73 -21.41
CA GLY A 31 -16.82 4.65 -20.01
C GLY A 31 -15.60 5.47 -19.64
N VAL A 32 -14.65 5.64 -20.58
CA VAL A 32 -13.48 6.49 -20.37
C VAL A 32 -13.89 7.95 -20.17
N GLN A 33 -14.93 8.41 -20.88
CA GLN A 33 -15.44 9.78 -20.74
C GLN A 33 -16.24 9.94 -19.45
N LEU A 34 -17.02 8.93 -19.06
CA LEU A 34 -17.74 8.92 -17.77
C LEU A 34 -16.78 8.94 -16.58
N ALA A 35 -15.72 8.13 -16.63
CA ALA A 35 -14.67 8.12 -15.60
C ALA A 35 -14.03 9.50 -15.42
N ARG A 36 -13.69 10.16 -16.53
CA ARG A 36 -13.18 11.54 -16.51
C ARG A 36 -14.20 12.54 -15.97
N LYS A 37 -15.46 12.46 -16.42
CA LYS A 37 -16.53 13.37 -15.99
C LYS A 37 -16.73 13.33 -14.47
N TYR A 38 -16.70 12.13 -13.88
CA TYR A 38 -16.98 11.93 -12.46
C TYR A 38 -15.73 11.76 -11.58
N GLY A 39 -14.52 11.95 -12.14
CA GLY A 39 -13.27 11.86 -11.38
C GLY A 39 -12.99 10.46 -10.80
N VAL A 40 -13.33 9.40 -11.54
CA VAL A 40 -13.08 8.03 -11.08
C VAL A 40 -11.58 7.71 -11.19
N SER A 41 -10.93 7.56 -10.03
CA SER A 41 -9.48 7.29 -9.94
C SER A 41 -9.15 5.83 -9.60
N GLY A 42 -10.15 5.03 -9.20
CA GLY A 42 -9.95 3.61 -8.89
C GLY A 42 -11.22 2.77 -9.07
N TYR A 43 -11.06 1.44 -9.10
CA TYR A 43 -12.14 0.51 -9.41
C TYR A 43 -12.33 -0.58 -8.35
N PRO A 44 -13.58 -1.00 -8.07
CA PRO A 44 -14.82 -0.38 -8.52
C PRO A 44 -15.07 0.95 -7.78
N THR A 45 -15.73 1.90 -8.43
CA THR A 45 -16.27 3.12 -7.80
C THR A 45 -17.75 3.20 -8.10
N PHE A 46 -18.55 3.52 -7.08
CA PHE A 46 -20.00 3.68 -7.17
C PHE A 46 -20.34 5.14 -7.03
N ILE A 47 -21.21 5.65 -7.90
CA ILE A 47 -21.62 7.05 -7.93
C ILE A 47 -23.13 7.10 -8.03
N MET A 48 -23.75 7.84 -7.14
CA MET A 48 -25.16 8.21 -7.20
C MET A 48 -25.26 9.62 -7.78
N VAL A 49 -26.08 9.78 -8.81
CA VAL A 49 -26.31 11.06 -9.49
C VAL A 49 -27.79 11.42 -9.44
N ASP A 50 -28.08 12.71 -9.44
CA ASP A 50 -29.43 13.23 -9.60
C ASP A 50 -29.87 13.22 -11.10
N PRO A 51 -31.11 13.61 -11.44
CA PRO A 51 -31.57 13.68 -12.83
C PRO A 51 -30.80 14.66 -13.73
N ALA A 52 -30.08 15.64 -13.15
CA ALA A 52 -29.20 16.55 -13.89
C ALA A 52 -27.81 15.94 -14.13
N GLY A 53 -27.51 14.80 -13.52
CA GLY A 53 -26.21 14.13 -13.58
C GLY A 53 -25.20 14.68 -12.58
N GLU A 54 -25.64 15.40 -11.56
CA GLU A 54 -24.81 15.92 -10.48
C GLU A 54 -24.64 14.87 -9.38
N VAL A 55 -23.43 14.76 -8.83
CA VAL A 55 -23.11 13.72 -7.83
C VAL A 55 -23.76 14.05 -6.50
N SER A 56 -24.51 13.10 -5.96
CA SER A 56 -25.05 13.16 -4.59
C SER A 56 -24.20 12.36 -3.61
N SER A 57 -23.71 11.18 -4.02
CA SER A 57 -22.85 10.32 -3.19
C SER A 57 -21.88 9.54 -4.07
N ALA A 58 -20.67 9.28 -3.57
CA ALA A 58 -19.72 8.39 -4.22
C ALA A 58 -18.88 7.63 -3.19
N TRP A 59 -18.45 6.42 -3.51
CA TRP A 59 -17.50 5.64 -2.70
C TRP A 59 -16.70 4.68 -3.58
N ILE A 60 -15.50 4.34 -3.13
CA ILE A 60 -14.60 3.39 -3.79
C ILE A 60 -14.61 2.04 -3.07
N GLY A 61 -14.49 0.96 -3.84
CA GLY A 61 -14.46 -0.42 -3.33
C GLY A 61 -15.84 -1.05 -3.15
N TYR A 62 -15.83 -2.35 -2.83
CA TYR A 62 -17.03 -3.11 -2.50
C TYR A 62 -16.85 -3.78 -1.12
N PRO A 63 -17.36 -3.17 -0.03
CA PRO A 63 -17.15 -3.64 1.34
C PRO A 63 -18.01 -4.86 1.71
N GLY A 64 -18.83 -5.37 0.79
CA GLY A 64 -19.82 -6.41 1.06
C GLY A 64 -21.25 -5.92 0.85
N PRO A 65 -22.23 -6.83 0.79
CA PRO A 65 -23.59 -6.51 0.39
C PRO A 65 -24.32 -5.61 1.41
N GLU A 66 -24.11 -5.85 2.71
CA GLU A 66 -24.72 -5.07 3.80
C GLU A 66 -24.25 -3.61 3.75
N LYS A 67 -22.94 -3.40 3.81
CA LYS A 67 -22.36 -2.04 3.83
C LYS A 67 -22.60 -1.30 2.51
N TRP A 68 -22.56 -2.00 1.38
CA TRP A 68 -22.94 -1.40 0.10
C TRP A 68 -24.40 -0.93 0.09
N ALA A 69 -25.32 -1.74 0.60
CA ALA A 69 -26.73 -1.38 0.72
C ALA A 69 -26.96 -0.19 1.65
N GLU A 70 -26.22 -0.11 2.75
CA GLU A 70 -26.25 1.05 3.65
C GLU A 70 -25.80 2.35 2.95
N LEU A 71 -24.72 2.29 2.17
CA LEU A 71 -24.21 3.44 1.41
C LEU A 71 -25.23 3.94 0.38
N VAL A 72 -25.88 3.02 -0.35
CA VAL A 72 -26.94 3.38 -1.30
C VAL A 72 -28.14 4.00 -0.57
N ARG A 73 -28.65 3.37 0.48
CA ARG A 73 -29.78 3.89 1.26
C ARG A 73 -29.46 5.23 1.94
N ALA A 74 -28.21 5.46 2.34
CA ALA A 74 -27.77 6.75 2.86
C ALA A 74 -27.79 7.83 1.77
N GLY A 75 -27.30 7.53 0.57
CA GLY A 75 -27.38 8.44 -0.57
C GLY A 75 -28.81 8.71 -1.04
N ASP A 76 -29.71 7.74 -0.91
CA ASP A 76 -31.12 7.92 -1.23
C ASP A 76 -31.85 8.80 -0.20
N ARG A 77 -31.53 8.65 1.09
CA ARG A 77 -32.09 9.49 2.17
C ARG A 77 -31.69 10.95 2.06
N ASP A 78 -30.49 11.24 1.57
CA ASP A 78 -30.00 12.61 1.36
C ASP A 78 -29.52 12.81 -0.08
N ARG A 79 -30.44 13.26 -0.93
CA ARG A 79 -30.19 13.47 -2.37
C ARG A 79 -29.56 14.81 -2.73
N ARG A 80 -29.14 15.60 -1.73
CA ARG A 80 -28.39 16.85 -1.99
C ARG A 80 -27.11 16.54 -2.77
N THR A 81 -26.69 17.44 -3.65
CA THR A 81 -25.40 17.30 -4.32
C THR A 81 -24.25 17.40 -3.32
N ILE A 82 -23.06 16.92 -3.68
CA ILE A 82 -21.87 17.01 -2.83
C ILE A 82 -21.60 18.45 -2.39
N ASP A 83 -21.76 19.44 -3.28
CA ASP A 83 -21.58 20.85 -2.94
C ASP A 83 -22.64 21.38 -1.95
N GLN A 84 -23.89 20.94 -2.08
CA GLN A 84 -24.94 21.26 -1.12
C GLN A 84 -24.67 20.60 0.23
N LYS A 85 -24.14 19.37 0.25
CA LYS A 85 -23.73 18.66 1.46
C LYS A 85 -22.55 19.34 2.15
N LYS A 86 -21.54 19.82 1.41
CA LYS A 86 -20.44 20.64 1.95
C LYS A 86 -20.98 21.90 2.63
N LYS A 87 -21.85 22.67 1.96
CA LYS A 87 -22.48 23.87 2.53
C LYS A 87 -23.33 23.57 3.78
N ALA A 88 -23.97 22.40 3.82
CA ALA A 88 -24.71 21.96 5.00
C ALA A 88 -23.78 21.56 6.14
N TYR A 89 -22.70 20.84 5.82
CA TYR A 89 -21.66 20.44 6.77
C TYR A 89 -21.02 21.67 7.43
N ASP A 90 -20.65 22.68 6.65
CA ASP A 90 -20.03 23.91 7.19
C ASP A 90 -20.93 24.67 8.18
N LYS A 91 -22.26 24.53 8.04
CA LYS A 91 -23.23 25.15 8.95
C LYS A 91 -23.52 24.30 10.17
N GLN A 92 -23.71 23.00 9.97
CA GLN A 92 -24.06 22.05 11.01
C GLN A 92 -23.51 20.67 10.62
N PRO A 93 -22.28 20.35 11.05
CA PRO A 93 -21.70 19.04 10.82
C PRO A 93 -22.56 17.94 11.43
N THR A 94 -22.78 16.87 10.68
CA THR A 94 -23.38 15.62 11.18
C THR A 94 -22.50 14.45 10.75
N LYS A 95 -22.60 13.33 11.48
CA LYS A 95 -21.92 12.10 11.10
C LYS A 95 -22.21 11.70 9.65
N ASP A 96 -23.49 11.67 9.26
CA ASP A 96 -23.88 11.22 7.94
C ASP A 96 -23.32 12.12 6.82
N LEU A 97 -23.28 13.43 7.05
CA LEU A 97 -22.62 14.38 6.13
C LEU A 97 -21.11 14.13 6.07
N ALA A 98 -20.46 13.96 7.23
CA ALA A 98 -19.04 13.67 7.31
C ALA A 98 -18.70 12.38 6.54
N CYS A 99 -19.40 11.27 6.79
CA CYS A 99 -19.16 10.01 6.10
C CYS A 99 -19.39 10.12 4.59
N CYS A 100 -20.45 10.80 4.15
CA CYS A 100 -20.73 10.98 2.72
C CYS A 100 -19.63 11.78 2.03
N LEU A 101 -19.19 12.88 2.65
CA LEU A 101 -18.11 13.73 2.12
C LEU A 101 -16.75 13.01 2.16
N ALA A 102 -16.50 12.22 3.20
CA ALA A 102 -15.30 11.40 3.33
C ALA A 102 -15.21 10.38 2.19
N ASN A 103 -16.28 9.59 1.98
CA ASN A 103 -16.34 8.58 0.92
C ASN A 103 -16.18 9.18 -0.48
N HIS A 104 -16.80 10.34 -0.74
CA HIS A 104 -16.63 11.05 -2.00
C HIS A 104 -15.17 11.51 -2.19
N ALA A 105 -14.57 12.10 -1.15
CA ALA A 105 -13.16 12.50 -1.17
C ALA A 105 -12.23 11.31 -1.42
N SER A 106 -12.44 10.17 -0.75
CA SER A 106 -11.69 8.94 -0.99
C SER A 106 -11.82 8.46 -2.44
N SER A 107 -13.02 8.51 -3.03
CA SER A 107 -13.26 8.05 -4.41
C SER A 107 -12.57 8.89 -5.50
N THR A 108 -12.22 10.13 -5.15
CA THR A 108 -11.55 11.11 -6.03
C THR A 108 -10.09 11.34 -5.63
N TYR A 109 -9.56 10.53 -4.70
CA TYR A 109 -8.18 10.60 -4.16
C TYR A 109 -7.86 11.92 -3.44
N ALA A 110 -8.87 12.63 -2.96
CA ALA A 110 -8.70 13.76 -2.04
C ALA A 110 -8.48 13.25 -0.60
N PHE A 111 -7.41 12.46 -0.40
CA PHE A 111 -7.19 11.68 0.82
C PHE A 111 -7.08 12.53 2.09
N ALA A 112 -6.47 13.72 2.01
CA ALA A 112 -6.41 14.64 3.14
C ALA A 112 -7.81 15.09 3.62
N ASP A 113 -8.71 15.39 2.67
CA ASP A 113 -10.10 15.73 2.96
C ASP A 113 -10.86 14.51 3.50
N ALA A 114 -10.64 13.32 2.92
CA ALA A 114 -11.24 12.08 3.41
C ALA A 114 -10.91 11.83 4.88
N VAL A 115 -9.63 11.89 5.24
CA VAL A 115 -9.15 11.71 6.62
C VAL A 115 -9.74 12.76 7.55
N LYS A 116 -9.82 14.03 7.12
CA LYS A 116 -10.46 15.09 7.91
C LYS A 116 -11.91 14.73 8.23
N TYR A 117 -12.70 14.38 7.22
CA TYR A 117 -14.12 14.06 7.42
C TYR A 117 -14.32 12.78 8.23
N PHE A 118 -13.54 11.71 8.02
CA PHE A 118 -13.62 10.51 8.85
C PHE A 118 -13.25 10.77 10.31
N ARG A 119 -12.24 11.62 10.58
CA ARG A 119 -11.92 12.04 11.95
C ARG A 119 -13.07 12.79 12.61
N ASP A 120 -13.78 13.63 11.86
CA ASP A 120 -14.95 14.33 12.37
C ASP A 120 -16.14 13.38 12.60
N ALA A 121 -16.38 12.42 11.69
CA ALA A 121 -17.35 11.34 11.90
C ALA A 121 -17.05 10.53 13.16
N ARG A 122 -15.79 10.13 13.37
CA ARG A 122 -15.33 9.41 14.58
C ARG A 122 -15.59 10.16 15.87
N LYS A 123 -15.42 11.49 15.89
CA LYS A 123 -15.74 12.33 17.06
C LYS A 123 -17.23 12.36 17.35
N MET A 124 -18.07 12.37 16.31
CA MET A 124 -19.53 12.44 16.43
C MET A 124 -20.17 11.08 16.76
N ASP A 125 -19.47 9.98 16.46
CA ASP A 125 -19.92 8.62 16.68
C ASP A 125 -18.80 7.74 17.26
N PRO A 126 -18.52 7.87 18.57
CA PRO A 126 -17.50 7.07 19.23
C PRO A 126 -17.77 5.56 19.18
N ALA A 127 -19.03 5.14 19.03
CA ALA A 127 -19.38 3.72 18.94
C ALA A 127 -18.95 3.10 17.60
N GLY A 128 -18.95 3.88 16.51
CA GLY A 128 -18.43 3.49 15.21
C GLY A 128 -16.93 3.75 15.02
N ALA A 129 -16.21 4.17 16.07
CA ALA A 129 -14.80 4.56 15.99
C ALA A 129 -13.87 3.56 15.29
N PRO A 130 -14.03 2.22 15.45
CA PRO A 130 -13.16 1.25 14.79
C PRO A 130 -13.23 1.37 13.26
N GLU A 131 -14.43 1.40 12.69
CA GLU A 131 -14.63 1.52 11.23
C GLU A 131 -13.98 2.80 10.67
N TYR A 132 -14.21 3.94 11.32
CA TYR A 132 -13.61 5.19 10.87
C TYR A 132 -12.08 5.19 10.99
N THR A 133 -11.53 4.48 11.97
CA THR A 133 -10.08 4.41 12.17
C THR A 133 -9.42 3.59 11.06
N GLU A 134 -10.04 2.50 10.63
CA GLU A 134 -9.60 1.73 9.46
C GLU A 134 -9.62 2.59 8.19
N ASP A 135 -10.71 3.32 7.95
CA ASP A 135 -10.83 4.23 6.81
C ASP A 135 -9.78 5.35 6.86
N ILE A 136 -9.55 5.96 8.03
CA ILE A 136 -8.50 6.98 8.22
C ILE A 136 -7.14 6.40 7.86
N LEU A 137 -6.77 5.25 8.41
CA LEU A 137 -5.46 4.64 8.20
C LEU A 137 -5.25 4.30 6.72
N ALA A 138 -6.25 3.73 6.05
CA ALA A 138 -6.19 3.42 4.63
C ALA A 138 -5.98 4.70 3.79
N ASN A 139 -6.75 5.76 4.04
CA ASN A 139 -6.60 7.01 3.28
C ASN A 139 -5.26 7.72 3.57
N MET A 140 -4.72 7.61 4.78
CA MET A 140 -3.37 8.11 5.06
C MET A 140 -2.28 7.32 4.34
N TYR A 141 -2.42 6.00 4.26
CA TYR A 141 -1.48 5.14 3.52
C TYR A 141 -1.48 5.45 2.02
N TYR A 142 -2.66 5.44 1.38
CA TYR A 142 -2.77 5.69 -0.06
C TYR A 142 -2.48 7.16 -0.43
N GLY A 143 -2.69 8.09 0.51
CA GLY A 143 -2.38 9.49 0.30
C GLY A 143 -0.90 9.83 0.25
N GLY A 144 -0.04 8.96 0.79
CA GLY A 144 1.42 9.11 0.77
C GLY A 144 1.89 10.51 1.19
N ASP A 145 2.99 10.95 0.57
CA ASP A 145 3.59 12.26 0.87
C ASP A 145 2.75 13.44 0.37
N GLU A 146 1.98 13.27 -0.72
CA GLU A 146 1.16 14.32 -1.30
C GLU A 146 0.06 14.81 -0.36
N SER A 147 -0.42 13.93 0.52
CA SER A 147 -1.46 14.26 1.51
C SER A 147 -0.91 14.94 2.77
N GLY A 148 0.41 15.06 2.89
CA GLY A 148 1.08 15.80 3.97
C GLY A 148 1.03 15.13 5.35
N PHE A 149 0.75 13.84 5.42
CA PHE A 149 0.77 13.09 6.68
C PHE A 149 2.20 12.69 7.07
N THR A 150 2.54 12.84 8.35
CA THR A 150 3.81 12.33 8.88
C THR A 150 3.69 10.86 9.27
N LEU A 151 4.83 10.15 9.33
CA LEU A 151 4.87 8.78 9.84
C LEU A 151 4.33 8.69 11.27
N ASP A 152 4.67 9.66 12.14
CA ASP A 152 4.15 9.70 13.51
C ASP A 152 2.62 9.83 13.56
N GLN A 153 2.03 10.65 12.68
CA GLN A 153 0.57 10.76 12.58
C GLN A 153 -0.05 9.45 12.11
N PHE A 154 0.58 8.76 11.16
CA PHE A 154 0.13 7.47 10.67
C PHE A 154 0.16 6.41 11.77
N MET A 155 1.28 6.32 12.49
CA MET A 155 1.46 5.38 13.60
C MET A 155 0.51 5.65 14.76
N ALA A 156 0.20 6.91 15.05
CA ALA A 156 -0.81 7.24 16.06
C ALA A 156 -2.21 6.70 15.71
N GLU A 157 -2.59 6.68 14.44
CA GLU A 157 -3.85 6.07 14.00
C GLU A 157 -3.77 4.53 14.01
N ALA A 158 -2.61 3.96 13.66
CA ALA A 158 -2.36 2.53 13.77
C ALA A 158 -2.48 2.02 15.22
N ASP A 159 -1.98 2.80 16.19
CA ASP A 159 -2.07 2.47 17.62
C ASP A 159 -3.50 2.31 18.11
N HIS A 160 -4.45 3.08 17.57
CA HIS A 160 -5.87 2.94 17.91
C HIS A 160 -6.40 1.54 17.55
N ILE A 161 -6.06 1.02 16.37
CA ILE A 161 -6.47 -0.33 15.93
C ILE A 161 -5.73 -1.41 16.73
N MET A 162 -4.43 -1.21 16.99
CA MET A 162 -3.64 -2.19 17.75
C MET A 162 -4.14 -2.34 19.20
N ALA A 163 -4.63 -1.24 19.80
CA ALA A 163 -5.13 -1.19 21.17
C ALA A 163 -6.61 -1.59 21.32
N ASP A 164 -7.40 -1.61 20.25
CA ASP A 164 -8.81 -1.99 20.32
C ASP A 164 -8.97 -3.49 20.63
N ALA A 165 -9.84 -3.77 21.59
CA ALA A 165 -10.19 -5.13 22.01
C ALA A 165 -11.05 -5.87 20.96
N HIS A 166 -11.73 -5.15 20.07
CA HIS A 166 -12.56 -5.72 19.01
C HIS A 166 -11.76 -6.01 17.73
N SER A 167 -10.58 -5.40 17.56
CA SER A 167 -9.74 -5.64 16.38
C SER A 167 -9.29 -7.09 16.32
N THR A 168 -9.56 -7.71 15.18
CA THR A 168 -9.23 -9.11 14.94
C THR A 168 -7.72 -9.28 14.72
N PRO A 169 -7.19 -10.51 14.85
CA PRO A 169 -5.80 -10.79 14.49
C PRO A 169 -5.46 -10.42 13.04
N LYS A 170 -6.43 -10.50 12.13
CA LYS A 170 -6.26 -10.10 10.73
C LYS A 170 -6.09 -8.59 10.58
N ASP A 171 -6.84 -7.81 11.34
CA ASP A 171 -6.73 -6.34 11.33
C ASP A 171 -5.34 -5.93 11.84
N LYS A 172 -4.86 -6.58 12.91
CA LYS A 172 -3.52 -6.35 13.45
C LYS A 172 -2.39 -6.71 12.47
N ILE A 173 -2.54 -7.81 11.72
CA ILE A 173 -1.62 -8.15 10.62
C ILE A 173 -1.64 -7.05 9.56
N SER A 174 -2.83 -6.61 9.14
CA SER A 174 -2.98 -5.57 8.12
C SER A 174 -2.30 -4.27 8.55
N VAL A 175 -2.51 -3.83 9.78
CA VAL A 175 -1.86 -2.63 10.36
C VAL A 175 -0.34 -2.80 10.42
N ALA A 176 0.15 -3.95 10.89
CA ALA A 176 1.59 -4.21 10.94
C ALA A 176 2.25 -4.13 9.55
N THR A 177 1.58 -4.65 8.52
CA THR A 177 2.04 -4.56 7.12
C THR A 177 2.09 -3.12 6.63
N LEU A 178 1.04 -2.32 6.88
CA LEU A 178 1.00 -0.92 6.44
C LEU A 178 2.05 -0.06 7.15
N VAL A 179 2.20 -0.22 8.48
CA VAL A 179 3.23 0.48 9.25
C VAL A 179 4.62 0.09 8.76
N ARG A 180 4.87 -1.20 8.48
CA ARG A 180 6.13 -1.67 7.90
C ARG A 180 6.43 -1.00 6.57
N GLY A 181 5.46 -0.91 5.66
CA GLY A 181 5.63 -0.25 4.35
C GLY A 181 6.01 1.22 4.51
N MET A 182 5.17 1.98 5.23
CA MET A 182 5.40 3.41 5.48
C MET A 182 6.73 3.69 6.19
N ALA A 183 7.08 2.88 7.19
CA ALA A 183 8.33 3.06 7.92
C ALA A 183 9.55 2.71 7.06
N ALA A 184 9.46 1.68 6.20
CA ALA A 184 10.55 1.31 5.29
C ALA A 184 10.84 2.41 4.26
N ASP A 185 9.79 3.01 3.68
CA ASP A 185 9.92 4.11 2.71
C ASP A 185 10.62 5.35 3.30
N LYS A 186 10.56 5.52 4.63
CA LYS A 186 11.26 6.58 5.37
C LYS A 186 12.62 6.15 5.94
N GLY A 187 13.11 4.95 5.62
CA GLY A 187 14.36 4.41 6.16
C GLY A 187 14.28 4.09 7.66
N GLN A 188 13.08 3.92 8.20
CA GLN A 188 12.79 3.75 9.63
C GLN A 188 12.06 2.42 9.93
N ALA A 189 12.28 1.38 9.11
CA ALA A 189 11.60 0.08 9.22
C ALA A 189 11.59 -0.53 10.63
N ALA A 190 12.59 -0.25 11.47
CA ALA A 190 12.66 -0.69 12.86
C ALA A 190 11.44 -0.23 13.71
N LEU A 191 10.79 0.87 13.37
CA LEU A 191 9.58 1.37 14.04
C LEU A 191 8.39 0.41 13.92
N ALA A 192 8.37 -0.48 12.92
CA ALA A 192 7.31 -1.47 12.74
C ALA A 192 7.42 -2.68 13.68
N ALA A 193 8.56 -2.88 14.36
CA ALA A 193 8.80 -4.03 15.22
C ALA A 193 7.69 -4.30 16.27
N PRO A 194 7.19 -3.31 17.06
CA PRO A 194 6.13 -3.56 18.02
C PRO A 194 4.81 -4.02 17.37
N TYR A 195 4.44 -3.45 16.22
CA TYR A 195 3.22 -3.82 15.49
C TYR A 195 3.32 -5.25 14.96
N ILE A 196 4.46 -5.61 14.37
CA ILE A 196 4.73 -6.96 13.87
C ILE A 196 4.70 -7.97 15.03
N ALA A 197 5.34 -7.67 16.16
CA ALA A 197 5.34 -8.56 17.32
C ALA A 197 3.91 -8.83 17.81
N GLN A 198 3.10 -7.78 17.98
CA GLN A 198 1.73 -7.91 18.45
C GLN A 198 0.84 -8.65 17.45
N ALA A 199 0.98 -8.39 16.15
CA ALA A 199 0.27 -9.12 15.10
C ALA A 199 0.64 -10.60 15.08
N MET A 200 1.93 -10.93 15.21
CA MET A 200 2.43 -12.32 15.21
C MET A 200 1.97 -13.11 16.44
N THR A 201 1.86 -12.46 17.60
CA THR A 201 1.28 -13.05 18.82
C THR A 201 -0.24 -13.22 18.71
N ALA A 202 -0.96 -12.19 18.25
CA ALA A 202 -2.43 -12.24 18.15
C ALA A 202 -2.94 -13.32 17.18
N SER A 203 -2.14 -13.66 16.17
CA SER A 203 -2.46 -14.63 15.13
C SER A 203 -1.85 -16.02 15.37
N GLU A 204 -1.28 -16.28 16.55
CA GLU A 204 -0.63 -17.55 16.86
C GLU A 204 -1.60 -18.74 16.80
N GLY A 205 -1.17 -19.83 16.15
CA GLY A 205 -1.97 -21.06 16.03
C GLY A 205 -3.17 -21.00 15.09
N MET A 206 -3.38 -19.91 14.34
CA MET A 206 -4.52 -19.72 13.42
C MET A 206 -4.18 -20.14 11.98
N PRO A 207 -4.67 -21.32 11.50
CA PRO A 207 -4.32 -21.83 10.17
C PRO A 207 -4.86 -20.96 9.03
N GLU A 208 -6.01 -20.33 9.21
CA GLU A 208 -6.64 -19.43 8.26
C GLU A 208 -5.84 -18.14 8.03
N LEU A 209 -4.91 -17.81 8.92
CA LEU A 209 -4.00 -16.67 8.81
C LEU A 209 -2.57 -17.07 8.48
N ALA A 210 -2.29 -18.36 8.24
CA ALA A 210 -0.92 -18.85 8.06
C ALA A 210 -0.19 -18.18 6.89
N GLU A 211 -0.89 -17.90 5.78
CA GLU A 211 -0.34 -17.21 4.61
C GLU A 211 0.00 -15.75 4.94
N ALA A 212 -0.95 -15.00 5.50
CA ALA A 212 -0.73 -13.60 5.91
C ALA A 212 0.39 -13.46 6.97
N ARG A 213 0.52 -14.45 7.87
CA ARG A 213 1.65 -14.50 8.82
C ARG A 213 2.98 -14.80 8.15
N ALA A 214 2.98 -15.61 7.09
CA ALA A 214 4.20 -15.94 6.36
C ALA A 214 4.79 -14.70 5.66
N GLU A 215 3.95 -13.79 5.17
CA GLU A 215 4.36 -12.50 4.59
C GLU A 215 5.14 -11.64 5.61
N LEU A 216 4.68 -11.61 6.87
CA LEU A 216 5.35 -10.88 7.96
C LEU A 216 6.52 -11.64 8.60
N ALA A 217 6.67 -12.93 8.33
CA ALA A 217 7.61 -13.78 9.08
C ALA A 217 9.07 -13.36 8.89
N VAL A 218 9.42 -12.85 7.70
CA VAL A 218 10.77 -12.35 7.40
C VAL A 218 11.09 -11.12 8.24
N ASP A 219 10.19 -10.13 8.23
CA ASP A 219 10.37 -8.90 9.01
C ASP A 219 10.28 -9.17 10.52
N HIS A 220 9.45 -10.12 10.95
CA HIS A 220 9.43 -10.58 12.35
C HIS A 220 10.79 -11.15 12.78
N ALA A 221 11.41 -12.00 11.97
CA ALA A 221 12.74 -12.54 12.26
C ALA A 221 13.81 -11.44 12.31
N LEU A 222 13.81 -10.50 11.35
CA LEU A 222 14.77 -9.40 11.30
C LEU A 222 14.60 -8.37 12.41
N LEU A 223 13.38 -7.85 12.55
CA LEU A 223 13.10 -6.63 13.31
C LEU A 223 12.74 -6.94 14.76
N VAL A 224 12.09 -8.07 15.03
CA VAL A 224 11.63 -8.45 16.38
C VAL A 224 12.60 -9.44 17.02
N LEU A 225 12.84 -10.58 16.36
CA LEU A 225 13.71 -11.63 16.92
C LEU A 225 15.21 -11.30 16.81
N LYS A 226 15.57 -10.33 15.95
CA LYS A 226 16.96 -9.99 15.61
C LYS A 226 17.77 -11.21 15.14
N ASP A 227 17.10 -12.16 14.50
CA ASP A 227 17.66 -13.42 14.00
C ASP A 227 17.79 -13.36 12.48
N LYS A 228 18.99 -12.94 12.04
CA LYS A 228 19.30 -12.77 10.61
C LYS A 228 19.36 -14.10 9.87
N ASP A 229 19.77 -15.18 10.51
CA ASP A 229 19.88 -16.48 9.87
C ASP A 229 18.49 -17.07 9.62
N LYS A 230 17.59 -16.94 10.60
CA LYS A 230 16.18 -17.30 10.42
C LYS A 230 15.51 -16.44 9.36
N ALA A 231 15.75 -15.13 9.37
CA ALA A 231 15.22 -14.23 8.34
C ALA A 231 15.68 -14.64 6.94
N LEU A 232 16.97 -14.93 6.76
CA LEU A 232 17.54 -15.39 5.50
C LEU A 232 16.88 -16.70 5.03
N ALA A 233 16.72 -17.67 5.93
CA ALA A 233 16.08 -18.94 5.61
C ALA A 233 14.61 -18.75 5.17
N LEU A 234 13.87 -17.89 5.88
CA LEU A 234 12.49 -17.56 5.52
C LEU A 234 12.40 -16.82 4.18
N LYS A 235 13.27 -15.83 3.95
CA LYS A 235 13.32 -15.08 2.69
C LYS A 235 13.57 -16.01 1.50
N ARG A 236 14.54 -16.92 1.61
CA ARG A 236 14.80 -17.92 0.56
C ARG A 236 13.62 -18.84 0.29
N LYS A 237 12.94 -19.29 1.35
CA LYS A 237 11.77 -20.17 1.22
C LYS A 237 10.60 -19.47 0.52
N ALA A 238 10.49 -18.15 0.63
CA ALA A 238 9.45 -17.35 -0.01
C ALA A 238 9.71 -17.06 -1.50
N LEU A 239 10.89 -17.36 -2.02
CA LEU A 239 11.21 -17.14 -3.43
C LEU A 239 10.46 -18.15 -4.32
N PRO A 240 10.03 -17.74 -5.54
CA PRO A 240 9.34 -18.63 -6.45
C PRO A 240 10.24 -19.78 -6.94
N ALA A 241 9.63 -20.87 -7.40
CA ALA A 241 10.39 -21.95 -8.03
C ALA A 241 11.13 -21.44 -9.29
N GLY A 242 12.41 -21.77 -9.42
CA GLY A 242 13.23 -21.34 -10.56
C GLY A 242 13.87 -19.95 -10.41
N TRP A 243 13.71 -19.27 -9.26
CA TRP A 243 14.29 -17.94 -9.01
C TRP A 243 15.80 -17.85 -9.24
N GLU A 244 16.51 -18.97 -9.10
CA GLU A 244 17.97 -19.05 -9.27
C GLU A 244 18.43 -18.79 -10.71
N GLU A 245 17.53 -18.89 -11.69
CA GLU A 245 17.78 -18.64 -13.11
C GLU A 245 17.03 -17.40 -13.63
N ASP A 246 16.41 -16.62 -12.74
CA ASP A 246 15.73 -15.38 -13.06
C ASP A 246 16.58 -14.18 -12.62
N ALA A 247 16.95 -13.32 -13.56
CA ALA A 247 17.81 -12.16 -13.30
C ALA A 247 17.19 -11.20 -12.28
N GLY A 248 15.88 -10.97 -12.37
CA GLY A 248 15.15 -10.07 -11.49
C GLY A 248 15.06 -10.61 -10.06
N GLU A 249 14.74 -11.90 -9.89
CA GLU A 249 14.67 -12.52 -8.56
C GLU A 249 16.03 -12.61 -7.87
N LEU A 250 17.10 -12.94 -8.61
CA LEU A 250 18.47 -12.90 -8.09
C LEU A 250 18.83 -11.51 -7.58
N ASN A 251 18.49 -10.46 -8.33
CA ASN A 251 18.71 -9.08 -7.94
C ASN A 251 17.88 -8.69 -6.71
N ASN A 252 16.58 -8.99 -6.70
CA ASN A 252 15.68 -8.70 -5.58
C ASN A 252 16.17 -9.34 -4.28
N PHE A 253 16.64 -10.59 -4.34
CA PHE A 253 17.21 -11.27 -3.19
C PHE A 253 18.54 -10.66 -2.76
N ALA A 254 19.41 -10.31 -3.70
CA ALA A 254 20.71 -9.68 -3.41
C ALA A 254 20.55 -8.29 -2.79
N TRP A 255 19.63 -7.47 -3.30
CA TRP A 255 19.28 -6.17 -2.75
C TRP A 255 18.74 -6.28 -1.33
N TRP A 256 17.80 -7.20 -1.09
CA TRP A 256 17.29 -7.45 0.27
C TRP A 256 18.40 -7.86 1.25
N CYS A 257 19.37 -8.66 0.79
CA CYS A 257 20.55 -9.03 1.57
C CYS A 257 21.43 -7.82 1.91
N TYR A 258 21.64 -6.91 0.96
CA TYR A 258 22.36 -5.65 1.16
C TYR A 258 21.68 -4.77 2.23
N GLU A 259 20.39 -4.46 2.05
CA GLU A 259 19.62 -3.60 2.95
C GLU A 259 19.65 -4.11 4.41
N ASN A 260 19.58 -5.43 4.58
CA ASN A 260 19.53 -6.06 5.91
C ASN A 260 20.90 -6.48 6.45
N ARG A 261 21.97 -6.24 5.68
CA ARG A 261 23.34 -6.64 5.99
C ARG A 261 23.40 -8.11 6.41
N VAL A 262 22.88 -8.99 5.55
CA VAL A 262 22.82 -10.44 5.75
C VAL A 262 23.33 -11.12 4.48
N ASN A 263 24.12 -12.19 4.62
CA ASN A 263 24.58 -13.01 3.51
C ASN A 263 25.24 -12.26 2.32
N MET A 264 25.90 -11.13 2.59
CA MET A 264 26.35 -10.19 1.56
C MET A 264 27.33 -10.80 0.54
N LYS A 265 28.17 -11.74 0.98
CA LYS A 265 29.14 -12.41 0.10
C LYS A 265 28.46 -13.26 -0.98
N GLU A 266 27.47 -14.06 -0.60
CA GLU A 266 26.72 -14.86 -1.56
C GLU A 266 25.80 -13.97 -2.40
N ALA A 267 25.15 -12.98 -1.78
CA ALA A 267 24.33 -11.99 -2.48
C ALA A 267 25.09 -11.30 -3.61
N LYS A 268 26.37 -10.93 -3.40
CA LYS A 268 27.23 -10.38 -4.46
C LYS A 268 27.35 -11.35 -5.64
N GLY A 269 27.58 -12.63 -5.36
CA GLY A 269 27.66 -13.66 -6.40
C GLY A 269 26.36 -13.83 -7.17
N LEU A 270 25.22 -13.78 -6.47
CA LEU A 270 23.88 -13.88 -7.08
C LEU A 270 23.56 -12.65 -7.94
N ALA A 271 23.89 -11.44 -7.49
CA ALA A 271 23.74 -10.23 -8.30
C ALA A 271 24.59 -10.30 -9.58
N LEU A 272 25.86 -10.72 -9.48
CA LEU A 272 26.69 -10.90 -10.68
C LEU A 272 26.13 -11.95 -11.64
N LYS A 273 25.63 -13.09 -11.12
CA LYS A 273 24.93 -14.09 -11.94
C LYS A 273 23.69 -13.48 -12.63
N GLY A 274 22.89 -12.71 -11.89
CA GLY A 274 21.70 -12.03 -12.44
C GLY A 274 22.06 -11.07 -13.57
N ALA A 275 23.14 -10.29 -13.41
CA ALA A 275 23.64 -9.41 -14.46
C ALA A 275 24.08 -10.19 -15.72
N ASP A 276 24.69 -11.37 -15.56
CA ASP A 276 25.08 -12.22 -16.69
C ASP A 276 23.86 -12.83 -17.41
N LEU A 277 22.78 -13.12 -16.68
CA LEU A 277 21.53 -13.64 -17.24
C LEU A 277 20.66 -12.55 -17.90
N ALA A 278 20.78 -11.30 -17.46
CA ALA A 278 19.99 -10.20 -17.97
C ALA A 278 20.25 -9.97 -19.47
N THR A 279 19.15 -9.90 -20.24
CA THR A 279 19.19 -9.71 -21.70
C THR A 279 18.98 -8.26 -22.13
N ILE A 280 18.50 -7.42 -21.21
CA ILE A 280 18.26 -6.00 -21.43
C ILE A 280 19.36 -5.20 -20.72
N ASP A 281 20.04 -4.30 -21.45
CA ASP A 281 21.18 -3.56 -20.91
C ASP A 281 20.82 -2.68 -19.71
N ALA A 282 19.64 -2.03 -19.73
CA ALA A 282 19.15 -1.25 -18.61
C ALA A 282 18.92 -2.09 -17.34
N GLU A 283 18.36 -3.29 -17.49
CA GLU A 283 18.20 -4.23 -16.38
C GLU A 283 19.57 -4.70 -15.87
N LYS A 284 20.45 -5.14 -16.77
CA LYS A 284 21.82 -5.54 -16.44
C LYS A 284 22.57 -4.47 -15.66
N ALA A 285 22.46 -3.21 -16.08
CA ALA A 285 23.07 -2.08 -15.40
C ALA A 285 22.52 -1.91 -13.98
N ASN A 286 21.21 -2.03 -13.78
CA ASN A 286 20.60 -1.96 -12.45
C ASN A 286 21.06 -3.11 -11.53
N ILE A 287 21.22 -4.32 -12.08
CA ILE A 287 21.71 -5.46 -11.28
C ILE A 287 23.20 -5.29 -10.93
N LEU A 288 24.00 -4.73 -11.84
CA LEU A 288 25.40 -4.40 -11.56
C LEU A 288 25.54 -3.30 -10.49
N ASP A 289 24.60 -2.35 -10.41
CA ASP A 289 24.55 -1.36 -9.32
C ASP A 289 24.38 -2.04 -7.95
N THR A 290 23.46 -3.01 -7.83
CA THR A 290 23.32 -3.85 -6.62
C THR A 290 24.63 -4.59 -6.30
N ALA A 291 25.30 -5.15 -7.32
CA ALA A 291 26.58 -5.81 -7.13
C ALA A 291 27.68 -4.83 -6.67
N ALA A 292 27.67 -3.59 -7.13
CA ALA A 292 28.60 -2.54 -6.72
C ALA A 292 28.39 -2.16 -5.25
N GLU A 293 27.14 -1.95 -4.83
CA GLU A 293 26.75 -1.69 -3.43
C GLU A 293 27.23 -2.80 -2.49
N LEU A 294 26.98 -4.07 -2.85
CA LEU A 294 27.48 -5.22 -2.09
C LEU A 294 29.00 -5.31 -2.07
N THR A 295 29.66 -4.95 -3.17
CA THR A 295 31.12 -4.99 -3.28
C THR A 295 31.78 -3.94 -2.38
N ALA A 296 31.27 -2.71 -2.39
CA ALA A 296 31.72 -1.67 -1.48
C ALA A 296 31.45 -2.03 -0.01
N ALA A 297 30.26 -2.54 0.31
CA ALA A 297 29.91 -2.97 1.68
C ALA A 297 30.77 -4.13 2.21
N LEU A 298 31.37 -4.93 1.31
CA LEU A 298 32.34 -5.98 1.64
C LEU A 298 33.78 -5.47 1.76
N GLY A 299 34.01 -4.16 1.69
CA GLY A 299 35.31 -3.51 1.86
C GLY A 299 36.12 -3.37 0.58
N ASP A 300 35.49 -3.42 -0.59
CA ASP A 300 36.14 -3.27 -1.90
C ASP A 300 35.52 -2.12 -2.73
N PRO A 301 35.67 -0.85 -2.30
CA PRO A 301 35.13 0.28 -3.05
C PRO A 301 35.78 0.45 -4.43
N ALA A 302 37.01 -0.04 -4.64
CA ALA A 302 37.66 -0.02 -5.96
C ALA A 302 36.96 -0.97 -6.95
N GLY A 303 36.61 -2.19 -6.52
CA GLY A 303 35.79 -3.10 -7.32
C GLY A 303 34.40 -2.54 -7.60
N ALA A 304 33.80 -1.80 -6.66
CA ALA A 304 32.52 -1.11 -6.89
C ALA A 304 32.62 -0.03 -7.98
N VAL A 305 33.71 0.74 -8.02
CA VAL A 305 34.01 1.72 -9.08
C VAL A 305 34.05 1.05 -10.46
N ASP A 306 34.69 -0.12 -10.57
CA ASP A 306 34.77 -0.84 -11.85
C ASP A 306 33.41 -1.38 -12.30
N LEU A 307 32.58 -1.84 -11.37
CA LEU A 307 31.20 -2.23 -11.67
C LEU A 307 30.38 -1.02 -12.14
N MET A 308 30.50 0.13 -11.50
CA MET A 308 29.76 1.33 -11.89
C MET A 308 30.14 1.87 -13.26
N ARG A 309 31.41 1.75 -13.66
CA ARG A 309 31.82 2.08 -15.04
C ARG A 309 31.07 1.24 -16.06
N ARG A 310 30.89 -0.06 -15.79
CA ARG A 310 30.11 -0.96 -16.64
C ARG A 310 28.63 -0.58 -16.66
N CYS A 311 28.06 -0.14 -15.53
CA CYS A 311 26.68 0.37 -15.50
C CYS A 311 26.50 1.56 -16.46
N ILE A 312 27.46 2.50 -16.46
CA ILE A 312 27.45 3.68 -17.34
C ILE A 312 27.63 3.29 -18.81
N GLU A 313 28.49 2.30 -19.12
CA GLU A 313 28.64 1.79 -20.49
C GLU A 313 27.33 1.19 -21.03
N LEU A 314 26.59 0.48 -20.18
CA LEU A 314 25.31 -0.16 -20.54
C LEU A 314 24.14 0.83 -20.60
N ASN A 315 24.18 1.90 -19.81
CA ASN A 315 23.10 2.89 -19.74
C ASN A 315 23.67 4.31 -19.46
N PRO A 316 24.27 4.96 -20.47
CA PRO A 316 25.04 6.20 -20.29
C PRO A 316 24.17 7.42 -19.95
N GLU A 317 22.88 7.39 -20.30
CA GLU A 317 21.94 8.49 -20.05
C GLU A 317 21.42 8.50 -18.60
N ASN A 318 21.78 7.50 -17.78
CA ASN A 318 21.34 7.43 -16.40
C ASN A 318 22.30 8.18 -15.46
N ASP A 319 21.98 9.45 -15.19
CA ASP A 319 22.77 10.33 -14.31
C ASP A 319 23.00 9.76 -12.90
N TYR A 320 22.10 8.90 -12.39
CA TYR A 320 22.28 8.26 -11.08
C TYR A 320 23.58 7.43 -11.03
N PHE A 321 23.95 6.73 -12.12
CA PHE A 321 25.17 5.92 -12.14
C PHE A 321 26.44 6.77 -12.10
N ASN A 322 26.41 7.97 -12.69
CA ASN A 322 27.52 8.93 -12.59
C ASN A 322 27.69 9.45 -11.14
N GLN A 323 26.58 9.67 -10.44
CA GLN A 323 26.60 10.06 -9.02
C GLN A 323 27.15 8.94 -8.14
N GLN A 324 26.69 7.70 -8.35
CA GLN A 324 27.18 6.51 -7.66
C GLN A 324 28.67 6.25 -7.89
N LEU A 325 29.13 6.35 -9.15
CA LEU A 325 30.54 6.25 -9.48
C LEU A 325 31.37 7.27 -8.69
N THR A 326 30.91 8.52 -8.62
CA THR A 326 31.59 9.57 -7.87
C THR A 326 31.65 9.25 -6.37
N ARG A 327 30.56 8.71 -5.80
CA ARG A 327 30.50 8.28 -4.39
C ARG A 327 31.54 7.19 -4.10
N PHE A 328 31.54 6.10 -4.86
CA PHE A 328 32.50 5.01 -4.64
C PHE A 328 33.96 5.42 -4.91
N GLN A 329 34.21 6.35 -5.85
CA GLN A 329 35.55 6.90 -6.04
C GLN A 329 36.06 7.69 -4.83
N GLN A 330 35.17 8.36 -4.09
CA GLN A 330 35.53 9.03 -2.84
C GLN A 330 35.79 8.02 -1.74
N GLU A 331 34.96 6.99 -1.62
CA GLU A 331 35.14 5.89 -0.66
C GLU A 331 36.46 5.15 -0.88
N ALA A 332 36.84 4.89 -2.14
CA ALA A 332 38.09 4.19 -2.47
C ALA A 332 39.38 4.99 -2.17
N ARG A 333 39.26 6.29 -1.86
CA ARG A 333 40.39 7.15 -1.50
C ARG A 333 40.61 7.26 0.01
N ASN A 334 39.63 6.83 0.81
CA ASN A 334 39.67 6.86 2.27
C ASN A 334 40.11 5.51 2.84
#